data_AF-A0A285NG38-F1
#
_entry.id   AF-A0A285NG38-F1
#
_cell.length_a   1.000
_cell.length_b   1.000
_cell.length_c   1.000
_cell.angle_alpha   90.00
_cell.angle_beta   90.00
_cell.angle_gamma   90.00
#
_symmetry.space_group_name_H-M   'P 1'
#
loop_
_entity.id
_entity.type
_entity.pdbx_description
1 polymer ?
#
loop_
_entity_poly.entity_id
_entity_poly.type
_entity_poly.pdbx_seq_one_letter_code
_entity_poly.pdbx_strand_id
1 'polypeptide(L)' 'MKATKKQIDYIIALLQKLPPEEVVKTTKEYDLNNLTKKQASKMIKKLLEVNKSWKQKH' A
#
# COMPACT_ATOMS: atom_id res chain seq x y z
N MET A 1 -10.70 14.57 -5.76
CA MET A 1 -11.32 13.68 -4.75
C MET A 1 -10.25 12.99 -3.91
N LYS A 2 -10.31 13.13 -2.57
CA LYS A 2 -9.46 12.41 -1.61
C LYS A 2 -9.81 10.91 -1.59
N ALA A 3 -8.84 10.06 -1.21
CA ALA A 3 -9.03 8.63 -1.01
C ALA A 3 -10.16 8.37 0.00
N THR A 4 -10.91 7.28 -0.19
CA THR A 4 -11.95 6.91 0.77
C THR A 4 -11.34 6.26 2.01
N LYS A 5 -12.03 6.34 3.15
CA LYS A 5 -11.63 5.64 4.38
C LYS A 5 -11.37 4.15 4.13
N LYS A 6 -12.28 3.48 3.39
CA LYS A 6 -12.11 2.07 2.98
C LYS A 6 -10.81 1.80 2.23
N GLN A 7 -10.38 2.70 1.33
CA GLN A 7 -9.12 2.54 0.61
C GLN A 7 -7.92 2.69 1.54
N ILE A 8 -7.95 3.65 2.46
CA ILE A 8 -6.88 3.87 3.44
C ILE A 8 -6.77 2.68 4.40
N ASP A 9 -7.89 2.21 4.96
CA ASP A 9 -7.92 1.06 5.87
C ASP A 9 -7.35 -0.20 5.18
N TYR A 10 -7.67 -0.39 3.90
CA TYR A 10 -7.13 -1.51 3.12
C TYR A 10 -5.62 -1.39 2.85
N ILE A 11 -5.13 -0.19 2.55
CA ILE A 11 -3.69 0.07 2.41
C ILE A 11 -2.95 -0.28 3.70
N ILE A 12 -3.45 0.17 4.85
CA ILE A 12 -2.85 -0.12 6.16
C ILE A 12 -2.82 -1.64 6.41
N ALA A 13 -3.93 -2.34 6.15
CA ALA A 13 -4.01 -3.79 6.32
C ALA A 13 -3.05 -4.57 5.38
N LEU A 14 -2.73 -4.04 4.20
CA LEU A 14 -1.72 -4.63 3.31
C LEU A 14 -0.30 -4.36 3.81
N LEU A 15 -0.01 -3.14 4.27
CA LEU A 15 1.29 -2.78 4.82
C LEU A 15 1.64 -3.62 6.06
N GLN A 16 0.67 -3.91 6.94
CA GLN A 16 0.87 -4.76 8.12
C GLN A 16 1.29 -6.20 7.79
N LYS A 17 1.07 -6.68 6.55
CA LYS A 17 1.45 -8.03 6.10
C LYS A 17 2.82 -8.08 5.45
N LEU A 18 3.45 -6.93 5.25
CA LEU A 18 4.76 -6.81 4.62
C LEU A 18 5.85 -6.62 5.68
N PRO A 19 7.09 -7.04 5.40
CA PRO A 19 8.21 -6.73 6.26
C PRO A 19 8.45 -5.20 6.32
N PRO A 20 9.02 -4.67 7.42
CA PRO A 20 9.24 -3.24 7.62
C PRO A 20 10.00 -2.56 6.46
N GLU A 21 10.94 -3.27 5.86
CA GLU A 21 11.75 -2.78 4.72
C GLU A 21 10.88 -2.45 3.50
N GLU A 22 9.98 -3.37 3.12
CA GLU A 22 9.05 -3.17 2.01
C GLU A 22 8.00 -2.11 2.34
N VAL A 23 7.57 -2.02 3.61
CA VAL A 23 6.70 -0.94 4.07
C VAL A 23 7.34 0.42 3.85
N VAL A 24 8.56 0.65 4.37
CA VAL A 24 9.26 1.94 4.25
C VAL A 24 9.48 2.31 2.79
N LYS A 25 9.87 1.35 1.95
CA LYS A 25 10.06 1.56 0.52
C LYS A 25 8.77 2.00 -0.17
N THR A 26 7.65 1.35 0.14
CA THR A 26 6.36 1.63 -0.51
C THR A 26 5.73 2.93 0.00
N THR A 27 5.92 3.28 1.28
CA THR A 27 5.39 4.53 1.86
C THR A 27 6.24 5.76 1.53
N LYS A 28 7.52 5.60 1.18
CA LYS A 28 8.35 6.74 0.71
C LYS A 28 7.86 7.38 -0.59
N GLU A 29 7.16 6.61 -1.43
CA GLU A 29 6.65 7.09 -2.72
C GLU A 29 5.28 7.78 -2.62
N TYR A 30 4.60 7.69 -1.47
CA TYR A 30 3.23 8.17 -1.30
C TYR A 30 3.02 8.84 0.06
N ASP A 31 2.53 10.09 0.06
CA ASP A 31 2.00 10.72 1.27
C ASP A 31 0.62 10.14 1.61
N LEU A 32 0.58 9.22 2.58
CA LEU A 32 -0.63 8.55 3.04
C LEU A 32 -1.72 9.52 3.53
N ASN A 33 -1.33 10.70 4.04
CA ASN A 33 -2.28 11.68 4.58
C ASN A 33 -3.02 12.46 3.47
N ASN A 34 -2.44 12.53 2.27
CA ASN A 34 -2.96 13.30 1.14
C ASN A 34 -3.24 12.47 -0.12
N LEU A 35 -3.47 11.16 0.04
CA LEU A 35 -3.79 10.30 -1.08
C LEU A 35 -5.08 10.72 -1.80
N THR A 36 -5.01 10.86 -3.12
CA THR A 36 -6.20 10.87 -3.98
C THR A 36 -6.74 9.46 -4.17
N LYS A 37 -8.03 9.31 -4.54
CA LYS A 37 -8.61 7.97 -4.85
C LYS A 37 -7.80 7.20 -5.88
N LYS A 38 -7.27 7.90 -6.91
CA LYS A 38 -6.46 7.32 -7.98
C LYS A 38 -5.11 6.83 -7.46
N GLN A 39 -4.45 7.60 -6.61
CA GLN A 39 -3.20 7.19 -5.99
C GLN A 39 -3.41 6.02 -5.02
N ALA A 40 -4.48 6.05 -4.22
CA ALA A 40 -4.81 4.95 -3.32
C ALA A 40 -5.05 3.64 -4.09
N SER A 41 -5.81 3.66 -5.18
CA SER A 41 -5.99 2.47 -6.03
C SER A 41 -4.68 1.97 -6.65
N LYS A 42 -3.79 2.88 -7.09
CA LYS A 42 -2.45 2.50 -7.59
C LYS A 42 -1.60 1.86 -6.49
N MET A 43 -1.59 2.46 -5.30
CA MET A 43 -0.83 1.96 -4.15
C MET A 43 -1.33 0.58 -3.72
N ILE A 44 -2.65 0.37 -3.66
CA ILE A 44 -3.26 -0.94 -3.38
C ILE A 44 -2.76 -1.99 -4.39
N LYS A 45 -2.80 -1.68 -5.69
CA LYS A 45 -2.34 -2.62 -6.73
C LYS A 45 -0.86 -2.98 -6.54
N LYS A 46 -0.01 -1.98 -6.31
CA LYS A 46 1.42 -2.18 -6.06
C LYS A 46 1.67 -3.03 -4.81
N LEU A 47 0.97 -2.75 -3.71
CA LEU A 47 1.08 -3.52 -2.46
C LEU A 47 0.65 -4.98 -2.63
N LEU A 48 -0.38 -5.26 -3.44
CA LEU A 48 -0.80 -6.61 -3.76
C LEU A 48 0.27 -7.37 -4.58
N GLU A 49 0.91 -6.69 -5.54
CA GLU A 49 2.00 -7.24 -6.34
C GLU A 49 3.23 -7.57 -5.47
N VAL A 50 3.63 -6.63 -4.59
CA VAL A 50 4.73 -6.83 -3.64
C VAL A 50 4.44 -7.98 -2.69
N ASN A 51 3.24 -8.02 -2.08
CA ASN A 51 2.84 -9.10 -1.17
C ASN A 51 2.83 -10.47 -1.87
N LYS A 52 2.38 -10.54 -3.13
CA LYS A 52 2.42 -11.78 -3.92
C LYS A 52 3.86 -12.21 -4.20
N SER A 53 4.73 -11.29 -4.58
CA SER A 53 6.15 -11.58 -4.85
C SER A 53 6.88 -12.05 -3.59
N TRP A 54 6.59 -11.41 -2.45
CA TRP A 54 7.18 -11.78 -1.16
C TRP A 54 6.76 -13.20 -0.73
N LYS A 55 5.48 -13.54 -0.83
CA LYS A 55 4.95 -14.90 -0.55
C LYS A 55 5.44 -16.01 -1.50
N GLN A 56 6.03 -15.68 -2.63
CA GLN A 56 6.63 -16.67 -3.53
C GLN A 56 8.10 -16.94 -3.20
N LYS A 57 8.77 -15.99 -2.53
CA LYS A 57 10.18 -16.09 -2.14
C LYS A 57 10.37 -16.65 -0.72
N HIS A 58 9.31 -16.70 0.07
CA HIS A 58 9.26 -17.16 1.47
C HIS A 58 8.05 -18.06 1.67
#